data_AF-A0A1Y1VBR6-F1
#
_entry.id   AF-A0A1Y1VBR6-F1
#
_cell.length_a   1.000
_cell.length_b   1.000
_cell.length_c   1.000
_cell.angle_alpha   90.00
_cell.angle_beta   90.00
_cell.angle_gamma   90.00
#
_symmetry.space_group_name_H-M   'P 1'
#
loop_
_entity.id
_entity.type
_entity.pdbx_description
1 polymer ?
#
loop_
_entity_poly.entity_id
_entity_poly.type
_entity_poly.pdbx_seq_one_letter_code
_entity_poly.pdbx_strand_id
1 'polypeptide(L)'
;MEDEINIEDIDDFDNFDDNLNNDYEDKLVGDPLDLLENKTLELINTLYNLNVIVYDFQKESTPVLHNKINEVVNELKDLDEIKDNVDIKIPQELLDDVEQGKNPDIFSDNLIRETISQNQSTNGKIEAIKKLSRSLQKSIQNAYPKDFEIYQKLSNPKK
;
A
#
# COMPACT_ATOMS: atom_id res chain seq x y z
N MET A 1 31.83 -0.12 21.76
CA MET A 1 32.03 -0.80 20.48
C MET A 1 30.64 -1.13 20.02
N GLU A 2 30.21 -0.41 18.99
CA GLU A 2 28.96 -0.67 18.29
C GLU A 2 29.16 -2.01 17.58
N ASP A 3 28.47 -3.05 18.06
CA ASP A 3 28.35 -4.27 17.27
C ASP A 3 27.32 -3.95 16.18
N GLU A 4 27.83 -3.42 15.06
CA GLU A 4 27.11 -3.43 13.79
C GLU A 4 26.66 -4.87 13.54
N ILE A 5 25.36 -5.10 13.53
CA ILE A 5 24.80 -6.40 13.16
C ILE A 5 25.17 -6.61 11.69
N ASN A 6 26.11 -7.53 11.44
CA ASN A 6 26.54 -7.91 10.11
C ASN A 6 25.33 -8.51 9.38
N ILE A 7 24.97 -7.91 8.24
CA ILE A 7 23.84 -8.34 7.40
C ILE A 7 24.08 -9.76 6.84
N GLU A 8 25.31 -10.27 6.93
CA GLU A 8 25.70 -11.62 6.54
C GLU A 8 25.31 -12.72 7.55
N ASP A 9 24.94 -12.38 8.80
CA ASP A 9 24.48 -13.37 9.81
C ASP A 9 22.96 -13.66 9.73
N ILE A 10 22.30 -13.19 8.67
CA ILE A 10 20.91 -13.56 8.35
C ILE A 10 20.93 -14.89 7.59
N ASP A 11 21.24 -15.97 8.31
CA ASP A 11 21.18 -17.36 7.82
C ASP A 11 19.73 -17.87 7.70
N ASP A 12 18.83 -17.10 7.05
CA ASP A 12 17.45 -17.53 6.77
C ASP A 12 16.83 -16.78 5.56
N PHE A 13 17.63 -16.39 4.55
CA PHE A 13 17.11 -15.88 3.27
C PHE A 13 16.65 -16.99 2.30
N ASP A 14 16.98 -18.26 2.56
CA ASP A 14 16.68 -19.39 1.66
C ASP A 14 15.30 -20.03 1.86
N ASN A 15 14.42 -19.44 2.68
CA ASN A 15 13.02 -19.86 2.81
C ASN A 15 12.04 -18.68 2.69
N PHE A 16 12.32 -17.75 1.79
CA PHE A 16 11.21 -17.07 1.12
C PHE A 16 10.55 -18.12 0.23
N ASP A 17 9.29 -18.44 0.55
CA ASP A 17 8.43 -19.20 -0.33
C ASP A 17 8.26 -18.37 -1.62
N ASP A 18 9.11 -18.63 -2.61
CA ASP A 18 9.10 -18.06 -3.97
C ASP A 18 7.83 -18.43 -4.76
N ASN A 19 6.80 -18.92 -4.08
CA ASN A 19 5.46 -19.06 -4.61
C ASN A 19 4.61 -17.80 -4.37
N LEU A 20 5.20 -16.63 -4.63
CA LEU A 20 4.41 -15.55 -5.20
C LEU A 20 4.09 -16.00 -6.62
N ASN A 21 2.94 -16.66 -6.78
CA ASN A 21 2.31 -16.84 -8.08
C ASN A 21 2.41 -15.51 -8.84
N ASN A 22 3.28 -15.47 -9.84
CA ASN A 22 3.31 -14.43 -10.86
C ASN A 22 2.08 -14.62 -11.76
N ASP A 23 0.89 -14.46 -11.16
CA ASP A 23 -0.38 -14.32 -11.87
C ASP A 23 -0.59 -12.86 -12.34
N TYR A 24 0.48 -12.06 -12.37
CA TYR A 24 0.48 -10.66 -12.80
C TYR A 24 1.03 -10.46 -14.22
N GLU A 25 0.93 -11.44 -15.10
CA GLU A 25 1.12 -11.18 -16.52
C GLU A 25 0.16 -12.01 -17.37
N ASP A 26 -1.14 -11.67 -17.34
CA ASP A 26 -1.95 -11.67 -18.56
C ASP A 26 -3.30 -10.97 -18.37
N LYS A 27 -3.37 -9.63 -18.50
CA LYS A 27 -4.62 -8.93 -18.87
C LYS A 27 -4.33 -7.71 -19.75
N LEU A 28 -4.10 -7.98 -21.04
CA LEU A 28 -4.32 -7.04 -22.15
C LEU A 28 -5.82 -6.81 -22.38
N VAL A 29 -6.54 -6.36 -21.34
CA VAL A 29 -7.91 -5.82 -21.44
C VAL A 29 -7.80 -4.45 -20.83
N GLY A 30 -7.79 -3.40 -21.66
CA GLY A 30 -7.54 -2.02 -21.23
C GLY A 30 -8.24 -1.73 -19.92
N ASP A 31 -7.44 -1.43 -18.89
CA ASP A 31 -7.92 -1.40 -17.51
C ASP A 31 -9.00 -0.31 -17.42
N PRO A 32 -10.13 -0.51 -16.72
CA PRO A 32 -11.08 0.58 -16.46
C PRO A 32 -10.39 1.82 -15.85
N LEU A 33 -9.24 1.62 -15.21
CA LEU A 33 -8.36 2.66 -14.71
C LEU A 33 -7.66 3.44 -15.84
N ASP A 34 -7.13 2.76 -16.85
CA ASP A 34 -6.55 3.41 -18.04
C ASP A 34 -7.60 4.24 -18.78
N LEU A 35 -8.83 3.72 -18.88
CA LEU A 35 -9.93 4.45 -19.49
C LEU A 35 -10.26 5.72 -18.70
N LEU A 36 -10.32 5.62 -17.37
CA LEU A 36 -10.57 6.75 -16.49
C LEU A 36 -9.44 7.80 -16.60
N GLU A 37 -8.18 7.37 -16.62
CA GLU A 37 -7.03 8.26 -16.78
C GLU A 37 -7.10 9.01 -18.10
N ASN A 38 -7.29 8.28 -19.22
CA ASN A 38 -7.38 8.89 -20.54
C ASN A 38 -8.53 9.91 -20.63
N LYS A 39 -9.71 9.58 -20.07
CA LYS A 39 -10.86 10.49 -20.03
C LYS A 39 -10.61 11.72 -19.17
N THR A 40 -9.89 11.57 -18.06
CA THR A 40 -9.50 12.69 -17.20
C THR A 40 -8.51 13.63 -17.93
N LEU A 41 -7.56 13.06 -18.68
CA LEU A 41 -6.63 13.83 -19.50
C LEU A 41 -7.33 14.56 -20.66
N GLU A 42 -8.29 13.91 -21.32
CA GLU A 42 -9.14 14.53 -22.34
C GLU A 42 -9.88 15.74 -21.77
N LEU A 43 -10.51 15.59 -20.59
CA LEU A 43 -11.21 16.67 -19.90
C LEU A 43 -10.29 17.85 -19.56
N ILE A 44 -9.09 17.59 -19.04
CA ILE A 44 -8.09 18.63 -18.75
C ILE A 44 -7.72 19.40 -20.03
N ASN A 45 -7.52 18.69 -21.15
CA ASN A 45 -7.22 19.31 -22.44
C ASN A 45 -8.40 20.13 -22.97
N THR A 46 -9.64 19.64 -22.85
CA THR A 46 -10.84 20.37 -23.25
C THR A 46 -11.01 21.64 -22.41
N LEU A 47 -10.77 21.59 -21.10
CA LEU A 47 -10.77 22.76 -20.21
C LEU A 47 -9.67 23.75 -20.56
N TYR A 48 -8.46 23.28 -20.89
CA TYR A 48 -7.37 24.15 -21.34
C TYR A 48 -7.72 24.86 -22.65
N ASN A 49 -8.25 24.12 -23.63
CA ASN A 49 -8.70 24.68 -24.89
C ASN A 49 -9.82 25.72 -24.69
N LEU A 50 -10.75 25.45 -23.78
CA LEU A 50 -11.78 26.41 -23.39
C LEU A 50 -11.16 27.68 -22.79
N ASN A 51 -10.15 27.54 -21.91
CA ASN A 51 -9.44 28.69 -21.35
C ASN A 51 -8.81 29.57 -22.44
N VAL A 52 -8.17 28.96 -23.44
CA VAL A 52 -7.57 29.68 -24.58
C VAL A 52 -8.63 30.44 -25.39
N ILE A 53 -9.78 29.82 -25.67
CA ILE A 53 -10.89 30.45 -26.41
C ILE A 53 -11.48 31.63 -25.62
N VAL A 54 -11.58 31.51 -24.30
CA VAL A 54 -12.07 32.58 -23.43
C VAL A 54 -11.04 33.72 -23.33
N TYR A 55 -9.75 33.40 -23.32
CA TYR A 55 -8.67 34.39 -23.28
C TYR A 55 -8.61 35.26 -24.54
N ASP A 56 -8.76 34.66 -25.74
CA ASP A 56 -8.82 35.37 -27.03
C ASP A 56 -10.24 35.37 -27.62
N PHE A 57 -11.20 35.87 -26.83
CA PHE A 57 -12.60 35.83 -27.23
C PHE A 57 -12.92 36.83 -28.34
N GLN A 58 -13.50 36.32 -29.43
CA GLN A 58 -14.08 37.09 -30.52
C GLN A 58 -15.58 36.80 -30.64
N LYS A 59 -16.39 37.80 -31.04
CA LYS A 59 -17.86 37.62 -31.17
C LYS A 59 -18.25 36.48 -32.11
N GLU A 60 -17.42 36.23 -33.13
CA GLU A 60 -17.59 35.14 -34.10
C GLU A 60 -17.29 33.76 -33.51
N SER A 61 -16.54 33.69 -32.39
CA SER A 61 -16.17 32.46 -31.68
C SER A 61 -17.23 31.99 -30.67
N THR A 62 -18.30 32.77 -30.46
CA THR A 62 -19.44 32.41 -29.59
C THR A 62 -20.00 30.98 -29.84
N PRO A 63 -20.29 30.54 -31.08
CA PRO A 63 -20.74 29.17 -31.32
C PRO A 63 -19.71 28.10 -30.94
N VAL A 64 -18.42 28.37 -31.15
CA VAL A 64 -17.33 27.45 -30.80
C VAL A 64 -17.21 27.31 -29.29
N LEU A 65 -17.34 28.41 -28.55
CA LEU A 65 -17.36 28.41 -27.09
C LEU A 65 -18.53 27.57 -26.54
N HIS A 66 -19.74 27.76 -27.06
CA HIS A 66 -20.91 26.97 -26.63
C HIS A 66 -20.73 25.47 -26.90
N ASN A 67 -20.18 25.11 -28.06
CA ASN A 67 -19.87 23.72 -28.37
C ASN A 67 -18.85 23.14 -27.39
N LYS A 68 -17.79 23.90 -27.06
CA LYS A 68 -16.75 23.43 -26.12
C LYS A 68 -17.27 23.29 -24.69
N ILE A 69 -18.18 24.16 -24.25
CA ILE A 69 -18.87 24.02 -22.96
C ILE A 69 -19.73 22.74 -22.94
N ASN A 70 -20.49 22.48 -24.01
CA ASN A 70 -21.30 21.27 -24.10
C ASN A 70 -20.43 20.00 -24.14
N GLU A 71 -19.25 20.07 -24.78
CA GLU A 71 -18.26 19.00 -24.78
C GLU A 71 -17.76 18.69 -23.35
N VAL A 72 -17.39 19.71 -22.56
CA VAL A 72 -17.02 19.53 -21.13
C VAL A 72 -18.15 18.87 -20.34
N VAL A 73 -19.40 19.30 -20.55
CA VAL A 73 -20.56 18.72 -19.84
C VAL A 73 -20.75 17.25 -20.19
N ASN A 74 -20.58 16.87 -21.46
CA ASN A 74 -20.67 15.49 -21.89
C ASN A 74 -19.51 14.65 -21.34
N GLU A 75 -18.28 15.15 -21.40
CA GLU A 75 -17.10 14.48 -20.84
C GLU A 75 -17.23 14.24 -19.33
N LEU A 76 -17.75 15.22 -18.57
CA LEU A 76 -18.03 15.06 -17.14
C LEU A 76 -19.10 13.99 -16.87
N LYS A 77 -20.12 13.89 -17.73
CA LYS A 77 -21.15 12.87 -17.62
C LYS A 77 -20.57 11.47 -17.91
N ASP A 78 -19.78 11.34 -18.97
CA ASP A 78 -19.10 10.10 -19.32
C ASP A 78 -18.17 9.64 -18.19
N LEU A 79 -17.49 10.57 -17.52
CA LEU A 79 -16.60 10.29 -16.39
C LEU A 79 -17.36 9.81 -15.13
N ASP A 80 -18.56 10.34 -14.88
CA ASP A 80 -19.46 9.88 -13.82
C ASP A 80 -19.99 8.45 -14.08
N GLU A 81 -20.25 8.10 -15.34
CA GLU A 81 -20.64 6.73 -15.73
C GLU A 81 -19.47 5.73 -15.59
N ILE A 82 -18.24 6.15 -15.84
CA ILE A 82 -17.04 5.31 -15.70
C ILE A 82 -16.71 5.02 -14.23
N LYS A 83 -17.00 5.97 -13.31
CA LYS A 83 -16.75 5.82 -11.88
C LYS A 83 -17.34 4.52 -11.30
N ASP A 84 -18.53 4.12 -11.72
CA ASP A 84 -19.20 2.92 -11.23
C ASP A 84 -18.45 1.62 -11.60
N ASN A 85 -17.54 1.68 -12.58
CA ASN A 85 -16.71 0.55 -13.01
C ASN A 85 -15.37 0.45 -12.26
N VAL A 86 -15.04 1.44 -11.41
CA VAL A 86 -13.76 1.50 -10.67
C VAL A 86 -14.02 1.31 -9.17
N ASP A 87 -13.79 0.10 -8.66
CA ASP A 87 -13.88 -0.21 -7.21
C ASP A 87 -12.49 -0.11 -6.56
N ILE A 88 -12.02 1.11 -6.33
CA ILE A 88 -10.75 1.37 -5.62
C ILE A 88 -11.02 2.16 -4.34
N LYS A 89 -10.48 1.66 -3.23
CA LYS A 89 -10.55 2.32 -1.93
C LYS A 89 -9.26 3.11 -1.70
N ILE A 90 -9.42 4.42 -1.54
CA ILE A 90 -8.29 5.33 -1.30
C ILE A 90 -8.26 5.69 0.20
N PRO A 91 -7.15 5.48 0.91
CA PRO A 91 -6.98 5.93 2.28
C PRO A 91 -7.15 7.46 2.39
N GLN A 92 -7.81 7.94 3.44
CA GLN A 92 -8.01 9.38 3.62
C GLN A 92 -6.67 10.14 3.75
N GLU A 93 -5.69 9.56 4.43
CA GLU A 93 -4.37 10.17 4.59
C GLU A 93 -3.66 10.40 3.24
N LEU A 94 -3.85 9.48 2.30
CA LEU A 94 -3.33 9.62 0.93
C LEU A 94 -4.03 10.76 0.19
N LEU A 95 -5.35 10.95 0.40
CA LEU A 95 -6.11 12.06 -0.16
C LEU A 95 -5.61 13.40 0.39
N ASP A 96 -5.39 13.48 1.70
CA ASP A 96 -4.89 14.69 2.36
C ASP A 96 -3.50 15.10 1.84
N ASP A 97 -2.64 14.12 1.53
CA ASP A 97 -1.31 14.37 0.95
C ASP A 97 -1.40 14.88 -0.51
N VAL A 98 -2.34 14.36 -1.31
CA VAL A 98 -2.60 14.86 -2.67
C VAL A 98 -3.17 16.29 -2.64
N GLU A 99 -4.10 16.58 -1.72
CA GLU A 99 -4.64 17.95 -1.55
C GLU A 99 -3.56 18.96 -1.17
N GLN A 100 -2.54 18.53 -0.44
CA GLN A 100 -1.37 19.36 -0.08
C GLN A 100 -0.31 19.44 -1.19
N GLY A 101 -0.51 18.74 -2.32
CA GLY A 101 0.43 18.69 -3.44
C GLY A 101 1.70 17.87 -3.13
N LYS A 102 1.66 16.96 -2.16
CA LYS A 102 2.77 16.02 -1.91
C LYS A 102 2.69 14.84 -2.89
N ASN A 103 3.83 14.18 -3.10
CA ASN A 103 3.85 12.97 -3.90
C ASN A 103 3.22 11.79 -3.10
N PRO A 104 2.13 11.16 -3.59
CA PRO A 104 1.53 9.97 -2.97
C PRO A 104 2.50 8.78 -2.81
N ASP A 105 3.55 8.68 -3.63
CA ASP A 105 4.55 7.60 -3.49
C ASP A 105 5.26 7.63 -2.15
N ILE A 106 5.46 8.83 -1.59
CA ILE A 106 6.11 9.00 -0.29
C ILE A 106 5.26 8.38 0.82
N PHE A 107 3.93 8.46 0.70
CA PHE A 107 3.02 7.81 1.64
C PHE A 107 3.17 6.29 1.60
N SER A 108 3.18 5.71 0.39
CA SER A 108 3.40 4.27 0.19
C SER A 108 4.74 3.81 0.76
N ASP A 109 5.82 4.56 0.49
CA ASP A 109 7.16 4.28 1.04
C ASP A 109 7.18 4.30 2.57
N ASN A 110 6.52 5.29 3.17
CA ASN A 110 6.43 5.41 4.62
C ASN A 110 5.65 4.25 5.24
N LEU A 111 4.52 3.85 4.62
CA LEU A 111 3.72 2.72 5.07
C LEU A 111 4.51 1.40 5.05
N ILE A 112 5.28 1.18 3.98
CA ILE A 112 6.16 0.01 3.86
C ILE A 112 7.23 0.04 4.97
N ARG A 113 7.90 1.17 5.15
CA ARG A 113 8.94 1.34 6.18
C ARG A 113 8.39 1.14 7.60
N GLU A 114 7.22 1.69 7.88
CA GLU A 114 6.56 1.51 9.17
C GLU A 114 6.19 0.04 9.40
N THR A 115 5.63 -0.62 8.38
CA THR A 115 5.29 -2.05 8.45
C THR A 115 6.52 -2.90 8.76
N ILE A 116 7.65 -2.63 8.10
CA ILE A 116 8.93 -3.33 8.36
C ILE A 116 9.38 -3.09 9.80
N SER A 117 9.38 -1.84 10.26
CA SER A 117 9.79 -1.48 11.62
C SER A 117 8.92 -2.14 12.68
N GLN A 118 7.60 -2.11 12.49
CA GLN A 118 6.64 -2.75 13.40
C GLN A 118 6.79 -4.27 13.42
N ASN A 119 7.05 -4.89 12.27
CA ASN A 119 7.31 -6.32 12.17
C ASN A 119 8.59 -6.71 12.94
N GLN A 120 9.70 -6.02 12.69
CA GLN A 120 10.96 -6.24 13.42
C GLN A 120 10.79 -6.05 14.94
N SER A 121 10.11 -4.98 15.36
CA SER A 121 9.80 -4.71 16.77
C SER A 121 8.97 -5.84 17.39
N THR A 122 7.98 -6.34 16.66
CA THR A 122 7.13 -7.45 17.12
C THR A 122 7.91 -8.74 17.22
N ASN A 123 8.75 -9.05 16.24
CA ASN A 123 9.63 -10.23 16.29
C ASN A 123 10.59 -10.16 17.48
N GLY A 124 11.23 -9.02 17.72
CA GLY A 124 12.10 -8.82 18.89
C GLY A 124 11.37 -9.02 20.22
N LYS A 125 10.11 -8.58 20.33
CA LYS A 125 9.27 -8.86 21.52
C LYS A 125 9.00 -10.35 21.68
N ILE A 126 8.68 -11.06 20.60
CA ILE A 126 8.46 -12.51 20.62
C ILE A 126 9.73 -13.24 21.08
N GLU A 127 10.89 -12.86 20.56
CA GLU A 127 12.17 -13.45 20.96
C GLU A 127 12.52 -13.18 22.43
N ALA A 128 12.28 -11.96 22.91
CA ALA A 128 12.47 -11.60 24.31
C ALA A 128 11.59 -12.46 25.24
N ILE A 129 10.32 -12.67 24.87
CA ILE A 129 9.40 -13.54 25.63
C ILE A 129 9.88 -15.00 25.60
N LYS A 130 10.30 -15.51 24.44
CA LYS A 130 10.87 -16.87 24.32
C LYS A 130 12.11 -17.03 25.21
N LYS A 131 13.01 -16.04 25.23
CA LYS A 131 14.22 -16.04 26.05
C LYS A 131 13.89 -16.00 27.55
N LEU A 132 12.93 -15.16 27.95
CA LEU A 132 12.44 -15.11 29.32
C LEU A 132 11.85 -16.45 29.75
N SER A 133 10.99 -17.05 28.91
CA SER A 133 10.39 -18.37 29.18
C SER A 133 11.46 -19.43 29.38
N ARG A 134 12.46 -19.51 28.49
CA ARG A 134 13.57 -20.47 28.62
C ARG A 134 14.38 -20.24 29.89
N SER A 135 14.68 -18.98 30.20
CA SER A 135 15.44 -18.64 31.42
C SER A 135 14.66 -18.99 32.68
N LEU A 136 13.35 -18.74 32.71
CA LEU A 136 12.48 -19.08 33.82
C LEU A 136 12.39 -20.61 33.99
N GLN A 137 12.19 -21.34 32.89
CA GLN A 137 12.21 -22.81 32.90
C GLN A 137 13.51 -23.36 33.47
N LYS A 138 14.67 -22.81 33.08
CA LYS A 138 15.98 -23.22 33.61
C LYS A 138 16.11 -22.95 35.11
N SER A 139 15.64 -21.79 35.58
CA SER A 139 15.65 -21.46 37.01
C SER A 139 14.74 -22.39 37.83
N ILE A 140 13.55 -22.71 37.30
CA ILE A 140 12.61 -23.65 37.94
C ILE A 140 13.19 -25.07 37.96
N GLN A 141 13.80 -25.53 36.86
CA GLN A 141 14.47 -26.83 36.78
C GLN A 141 15.57 -26.97 37.85
N ASN A 142 16.35 -25.92 38.08
CA ASN A 142 17.40 -25.92 39.09
C ASN A 142 16.85 -25.91 40.53
N ALA A 143 15.75 -25.18 40.78
CA ALA A 143 15.17 -25.06 42.12
C ALA A 143 14.32 -26.28 42.53
N TYR A 144 13.56 -26.85 41.58
CA TYR A 144 12.59 -27.92 41.82
C TYR A 144 12.61 -28.97 40.70
N PRO A 145 13.65 -29.82 40.65
CA PRO A 145 13.85 -30.76 39.54
C PRO A 145 12.74 -31.82 39.40
N LYS A 146 12.17 -32.28 40.53
CA LYS A 146 11.11 -33.31 40.53
C LYS A 146 9.77 -32.79 40.00
N ASP A 147 9.40 -31.56 40.37
CA ASP A 147 8.15 -30.94 39.92
C ASP A 147 8.25 -30.49 38.45
N PHE A 148 9.45 -30.11 38.00
CA PHE A 148 9.72 -29.76 36.62
C PHE A 148 9.56 -30.95 35.65
N GLU A 149 9.96 -32.16 36.04
CA GLU A 149 9.71 -33.38 35.25
C GLU A 149 8.22 -33.67 35.05
N ILE A 150 7.39 -33.38 36.06
CA ILE A 150 5.93 -33.54 35.97
C ILE A 150 5.34 -32.47 35.05
N TYR A 151 5.78 -31.22 35.19
CA TYR A 151 5.39 -30.12 34.31
C TYR A 151 5.75 -30.39 32.84
N GLN A 152 6.94 -30.90 32.55
CA GLN A 152 7.37 -31.20 31.18
C GLN A 152 6.53 -32.32 30.54
N LYS A 153 6.13 -33.33 31.32
CA LYS A 153 5.22 -34.40 30.88
C LYS A 153 3.80 -33.91 30.58
N LEU A 154 3.35 -32.85 31.26
CA LEU A 154 2.04 -32.23 31.06
C LEU A 154 2.05 -31.18 29.94
N SER A 155 3.15 -30.43 29.79
CA SER A 155 3.29 -29.35 28.80
C SER A 155 3.61 -29.83 27.38
N ASN A 156 3.99 -31.09 27.20
CA ASN A 156 4.13 -31.74 25.89
C ASN A 156 2.97 -32.74 25.65
N PRO A 157 1.71 -32.28 25.53
CA PRO A 157 0.62 -33.19 25.19
C PRO A 157 0.68 -33.48 23.69
N LYS A 158 1.39 -34.57 23.33
CA LYS A 158 1.40 -35.23 22.02
C LYS A 158 2.13 -34.48 20.88
N LYS A 159 3.30 -35.01 20.54
CA LYS A 159 3.73 -35.14 19.14
C LYS A 159 3.03 -36.36 18.54
#